data_AF-V4UFU3-F1
#
_entry.id   AF-V4UFU3-F1
#
_cell.length_a   1.000
_cell.length_b   1.000
_cell.length_c   1.000
_cell.angle_alpha   90.00
_cell.angle_beta   90.00
_cell.angle_gamma   90.00
#
_symmetry.space_group_name_H-M   'P 1'
#
loop_
_entity.id
_entity.type
_entity.pdbx_description
1 polymer ?
#
loop_
_entity_poly.entity_id
_entity_poly.type
_entity_poly.pdbx_seq_one_letter_code
_entity_poly.pdbx_strand_id
1 'polypeptide(L)'
;MRRRTTVQSLITVATALLLIVGTARSLLDNFTLKSNDRQIFQFYSEPEVYRQRRPVFASSKDQIGESCNVSGGKWIWDNKTYPVYTEESCPYLSNQTSCQRNGRPDSFHQKWRWQPDGCNLPWFDPLKLLDILSGKRLMFIGDSIQRGQFESMVCMVQSVIPEGKKSFQTIPPMEIFKAEEYNASIEFYWAPFIVESISDHATNHTVLKRLVYLDSITNQGKSWQGVDMLVFESYAWWMYWLSAGTPHVLVQNCPSHYELK
;
A
#
# COMPACT_ATOMS: atom_id res chain seq x y z
N MET A 1 45.91 46.65 19.95
CA MET A 1 44.81 46.24 20.84
C MET A 1 43.38 46.53 20.32
N ARG A 2 43.12 46.68 19.01
CA ARG A 2 41.80 47.09 18.49
C ARG A 2 41.13 46.13 17.47
N ARG A 3 41.73 44.96 17.18
CA ARG A 3 41.21 43.97 16.21
C ARG A 3 40.48 42.77 16.82
N ARG A 4 40.73 42.44 18.10
CA ARG A 4 40.14 41.24 18.77
C ARG A 4 38.67 41.44 19.14
N THR A 5 38.28 42.64 19.56
CA THR A 5 36.91 42.96 19.98
C THR A 5 35.92 42.98 18.81
N THR A 6 36.34 43.42 17.62
CA THR A 6 35.49 43.47 16.42
C THR A 6 35.15 42.08 15.89
N VAL A 7 36.12 41.15 15.88
CA VAL A 7 35.91 39.77 15.42
C VAL A 7 35.00 39.01 16.39
N GLN A 8 35.18 39.19 17.69
CA GLN A 8 34.34 38.53 18.71
C GLN A 8 32.90 39.05 18.70
N SER A 9 32.70 40.34 18.39
CA SER A 9 31.39 40.94 18.17
C SER A 9 30.72 40.42 16.89
N LEU A 10 31.46 40.25 15.79
CA LEU A 10 30.92 39.69 14.55
C LEU A 10 30.51 38.22 14.71
N ILE A 11 31.28 37.42 15.45
CA ILE A 11 30.95 36.02 15.73
C ILE A 11 29.69 35.92 16.59
N THR A 12 29.54 36.78 17.61
CA THR A 12 28.32 36.79 18.46
C THR A 12 27.08 37.23 17.70
N VAL A 13 27.20 38.19 16.77
CA VAL A 13 26.09 38.56 15.88
C VAL A 13 25.76 37.43 14.91
N ALA A 14 26.76 36.76 14.33
CA ALA A 14 26.54 35.64 13.42
C ALA A 14 25.89 34.42 14.10
N THR A 15 26.30 34.07 15.31
CA THR A 15 25.67 32.97 16.07
C THR A 15 24.26 33.31 16.50
N ALA A 16 23.99 34.57 16.91
CA ALA A 16 22.64 35.03 17.20
C ALA A 16 21.72 34.96 15.98
N LEU A 17 22.20 35.39 14.80
CA LEU A 17 21.45 35.28 13.55
C LEU A 17 21.15 33.84 13.17
N LEU A 18 22.11 32.92 13.30
CA LEU A 18 21.90 31.50 13.02
C LEU A 18 20.88 30.87 13.97
N LEU A 19 20.89 31.24 15.25
CA LEU A 19 19.89 30.79 16.22
C LEU A 19 18.49 31.33 15.92
N ILE A 20 18.39 32.59 15.49
CA ILE A 20 17.12 33.20 15.09
C ILE A 20 16.57 32.52 13.82
N VAL A 21 17.42 32.28 12.82
CA VAL A 21 17.01 31.57 11.59
C VAL A 21 16.65 30.12 11.88
N GLY A 22 17.40 29.44 12.74
CA GLY A 22 17.12 28.05 13.15
C GLY A 22 15.81 27.92 13.91
N THR A 23 15.53 28.82 14.85
CA THR A 23 14.26 28.84 15.60
C THR A 23 13.09 29.26 14.71
N ALA A 24 13.27 30.25 13.83
CA ALA A 24 12.25 30.65 12.86
C ALA A 24 11.90 29.51 11.89
N ARG A 25 12.90 28.75 11.41
CA ARG A 25 12.70 27.60 10.54
C ARG A 25 12.01 26.45 11.27
N SER A 26 12.45 26.14 12.49
CA SER A 26 11.79 25.11 13.33
C SER A 26 10.35 25.48 13.68
N LEU A 27 10.07 26.77 13.94
CA LEU A 27 8.71 27.27 14.15
C LEU A 27 7.87 27.22 12.88
N LEU A 28 8.45 27.57 11.72
CA LEU A 28 7.78 27.46 10.42
C LEU A 28 7.49 26.00 10.06
N ASP A 29 8.43 25.07 10.27
CA ASP A 29 8.23 23.65 10.04
C ASP A 29 7.14 23.09 10.97
N ASN A 30 7.15 23.48 12.25
CA ASN A 30 6.11 23.11 13.21
C ASN A 30 4.74 23.71 12.84
N PHE A 31 4.69 24.96 12.36
CA PHE A 31 3.44 25.57 11.88
C PHE A 31 2.96 24.92 10.57
N THR A 32 3.85 24.54 9.67
CA THR A 32 3.50 23.92 8.38
C THR A 32 3.01 22.49 8.58
N LEU A 33 3.67 21.71 9.44
CA LEU A 33 3.19 20.39 9.89
C LEU A 33 1.80 20.50 10.55
N LYS A 34 1.66 21.43 11.50
CA LYS A 34 0.39 21.65 12.23
C LYS A 34 -0.73 22.23 11.35
N SER A 35 -0.40 22.91 10.25
CA SER A 35 -1.36 23.49 9.31
C SER A 35 -1.90 22.45 8.32
N ASN A 36 -1.05 21.56 7.80
CA ASN A 36 -1.48 20.51 6.87
C ASN A 36 -2.25 19.39 7.58
N ASP A 37 -1.89 19.05 8.82
CA ASP A 37 -2.69 18.14 9.64
C ASP A 37 -4.09 18.71 9.90
N ARG A 38 -4.20 20.02 10.17
CA ARG A 38 -5.48 20.63 10.56
C ARG A 38 -6.58 20.53 9.51
N GLN A 39 -6.27 20.62 8.21
CA GLN A 39 -7.32 20.61 7.17
C GLN A 39 -7.91 19.22 6.92
N ILE A 40 -7.09 18.16 7.03
CA ILE A 40 -7.59 16.78 6.93
C ILE A 40 -8.27 16.39 8.26
N PHE A 41 -7.66 16.71 9.41
CA PHE A 41 -8.22 16.36 10.71
C PHE A 41 -9.50 17.15 11.07
N GLN A 42 -9.69 18.40 10.64
CA GLN A 42 -10.94 19.14 10.92
C GLN A 42 -12.17 18.52 10.26
N PHE A 43 -12.02 17.77 9.17
CA PHE A 43 -13.14 17.06 8.54
C PHE A 43 -13.54 15.78 9.30
N TYR A 44 -12.67 15.27 10.18
CA TYR A 44 -12.86 14.01 10.89
C TYR A 44 -12.88 14.13 12.42
N SER A 45 -12.64 15.32 12.98
CA SER A 45 -12.68 15.59 14.43
C SER A 45 -13.98 16.30 14.85
N GLU A 46 -15.10 15.57 14.90
CA GLU A 46 -16.28 15.96 15.68
C GLU A 46 -16.57 14.90 16.77
N PRO A 47 -17.13 15.29 17.93
CA PRO A 47 -17.02 14.51 19.16
C PRO A 47 -17.86 13.22 19.21
N GLU A 48 -17.35 12.27 20.00
CA GLU A 48 -17.76 10.88 20.21
C GLU A 48 -19.18 10.67 20.78
N VAL A 49 -20.24 10.96 20.02
CA VAL A 49 -21.59 10.53 20.40
C VAL A 49 -22.28 9.88 19.20
N TYR A 50 -22.15 8.55 19.12
CA TYR A 50 -22.85 7.66 18.19
C TYR A 50 -22.94 8.18 16.74
N ARG A 51 -21.86 8.01 15.97
CA ARG A 51 -21.95 8.04 14.51
C ARG A 51 -22.82 6.85 14.09
N GLN A 52 -24.14 7.04 14.00
CA GLN A 52 -24.96 6.18 13.15
C GLN A 52 -24.28 6.22 11.78
N ARG A 53 -23.73 5.09 11.34
CA ARG A 53 -23.11 5.00 10.01
C ARG A 53 -24.17 5.39 9.01
N ARG A 54 -23.97 6.54 8.37
CA ARG A 54 -24.76 6.87 7.19
C ARG A 54 -24.26 5.94 6.11
N PRO A 55 -25.10 5.05 5.56
CA PRO A 55 -24.68 4.22 4.45
C PRO A 55 -24.18 5.13 3.33
N VAL A 56 -22.96 4.90 2.86
CA VAL A 56 -22.44 5.67 1.74
C VAL A 56 -23.10 5.13 0.47
N PHE A 57 -24.05 5.90 -0.06
CA PHE A 57 -24.77 5.53 -1.27
C PHE A 57 -23.86 5.66 -2.49
N ALA A 58 -23.76 4.58 -3.26
CA ALA A 58 -23.17 4.61 -4.59
C ALA A 58 -24.00 5.55 -5.47
N SER A 59 -23.35 6.58 -6.01
CA SER A 59 -23.97 7.52 -6.94
C SER A 59 -23.67 7.13 -8.38
N SER A 60 -24.39 7.71 -9.35
CA SER A 60 -24.07 7.55 -10.77
C SER A 60 -22.64 8.00 -11.13
N LYS A 61 -22.02 8.86 -10.31
CA LYS A 61 -20.63 9.31 -10.50
C LYS A 61 -19.60 8.25 -10.09
N ASP A 62 -20.01 7.25 -9.30
CA ASP A 62 -19.16 6.16 -8.83
C ASP A 62 -19.17 4.97 -9.79
N GLN A 63 -20.05 4.98 -10.79
CA GLN A 63 -20.18 3.91 -11.77
C GLN A 63 -19.26 4.19 -12.97
N ILE A 64 -18.44 3.19 -13.28
CA ILE A 64 -17.69 3.16 -14.53
C ILE A 64 -18.65 2.63 -15.60
N GLY A 65 -18.88 3.42 -16.65
CA GLY A 65 -19.76 2.99 -17.75
C GLY A 65 -19.25 1.72 -18.40
N GLU A 66 -20.15 0.83 -18.81
CA GLU A 66 -19.84 -0.51 -19.35
C GLU A 66 -18.89 -0.48 -20.56
N SER A 67 -18.90 0.61 -21.34
CA SER A 67 -18.04 0.80 -22.50
C SER A 67 -16.65 1.35 -22.16
N CYS A 68 -16.36 1.67 -20.89
CA CYS A 68 -15.06 2.22 -20.51
C CYS A 68 -14.00 1.12 -20.38
N ASN A 69 -13.06 1.11 -21.33
CA ASN A 69 -11.83 0.34 -21.21
C ASN A 69 -10.88 1.01 -20.21
N VAL A 70 -10.86 0.53 -18.96
CA VAL A 70 -9.98 1.07 -17.91
C VAL A 70 -8.49 0.76 -18.13
N SER A 71 -8.17 -0.21 -18.98
CA SER A 71 -6.80 -0.65 -19.26
C SER A 71 -6.12 0.16 -20.38
N GLY A 72 -6.90 0.86 -21.22
CA GLY A 72 -6.38 1.70 -22.31
C GLY A 72 -6.42 3.18 -21.95
N GLY A 73 -5.26 3.84 -21.95
CA GLY A 73 -5.16 5.23 -21.55
C GLY A 73 -3.72 5.71 -21.44
N LYS A 74 -3.53 6.76 -20.63
CA LYS A 74 -2.23 7.40 -20.43
C LYS A 74 -2.04 7.88 -19.00
N TRP A 75 -0.78 7.98 -18.60
CA TRP A 75 -0.39 8.68 -17.39
C TRP A 75 -0.48 10.18 -17.60
N ILE A 76 -1.13 10.87 -16.66
CA ILE A 76 -1.23 12.33 -16.62
C ILE A 76 -0.66 12.85 -15.31
N TRP A 77 -0.02 14.01 -15.39
CA TRP A 77 0.52 14.70 -14.22
C TRP A 77 -0.60 15.33 -13.40
N ASP A 78 -0.67 14.99 -12.12
CA ASP A 78 -1.63 15.53 -11.16
C ASP A 78 -0.94 15.73 -9.80
N ASN A 79 -0.46 16.95 -9.56
CA ASN A 79 0.14 17.31 -8.29
C ASN A 79 -0.87 17.86 -7.26
N LYS A 80 -2.15 17.96 -7.65
CA LYS A 80 -3.21 18.52 -6.79
C LYS A 80 -3.87 17.44 -5.97
N THR A 81 -4.13 16.30 -6.59
CA THR A 81 -4.90 15.22 -5.97
C THR A 81 -4.04 14.01 -5.60
N TYR A 82 -2.85 13.86 -6.19
CA TYR A 82 -1.93 12.75 -5.90
C TYR A 82 -0.71 13.16 -5.05
N PRO A 83 -0.16 12.23 -4.25
CA PRO A 83 -0.62 10.86 -4.05
C PRO A 83 -1.85 10.77 -3.14
N VAL A 84 -2.58 9.66 -3.22
CA VAL A 84 -3.76 9.37 -2.37
C VAL A 84 -3.39 9.26 -0.88
N TYR A 85 -2.15 8.88 -0.58
CA TYR A 85 -1.57 8.87 0.76
C TYR A 85 -0.07 9.23 0.68
N THR A 86 0.52 9.65 1.80
CA THR A 86 1.98 9.89 1.88
C THR A 86 2.66 8.73 2.60
N GLU A 87 3.93 8.47 2.29
CA GLU A 87 4.74 7.45 2.95
C GLU A 87 4.82 7.66 4.48
N GLU A 88 4.91 8.92 4.91
CA GLU A 88 4.94 9.30 6.33
C GLU A 88 3.61 9.02 7.03
N SER A 89 2.48 9.20 6.34
CA SER A 89 1.15 8.99 6.91
C SER A 89 0.76 7.51 7.10
N CYS A 90 1.50 6.56 6.52
CA CYS A 90 1.17 5.15 6.56
C CYS A 90 2.21 4.31 7.33
N PRO A 91 1.88 3.82 8.54
CA PRO A 91 2.79 3.00 9.33
C PRO A 91 2.91 1.55 8.86
N TYR A 92 2.07 1.12 7.91
CA TYR A 92 1.99 -0.27 7.43
C TYR A 92 2.88 -0.56 6.21
N LEU A 93 3.58 0.45 5.69
CA LEU A 93 4.54 0.25 4.59
C LEU A 93 5.76 -0.51 5.09
N SER A 94 6.13 -1.56 4.35
CA SER A 94 7.36 -2.28 4.63
C SER A 94 8.58 -1.46 4.23
N ASN A 95 9.76 -1.88 4.71
CA ASN A 95 11.00 -1.23 4.30
C ASN A 95 11.27 -1.40 2.79
N GLN A 96 10.71 -2.41 2.13
CA GLN A 96 10.93 -2.65 0.71
C GLN A 96 10.24 -1.60 -0.18
N THR A 97 9.15 -1.00 0.31
CA THR A 97 8.30 -0.04 -0.42
C THR A 97 8.45 1.40 0.07
N SER A 98 9.20 1.64 1.15
CA SER A 98 9.42 2.97 1.75
C SER A 98 10.58 3.74 1.07
N CYS A 99 10.39 4.14 -0.19
CA CYS A 99 11.46 4.73 -1.01
C CYS A 99 12.05 6.03 -0.43
N GLN A 100 11.22 6.93 0.10
CA GLN A 100 11.70 8.22 0.64
C GLN A 100 12.51 8.00 1.92
N ARG A 101 12.01 7.14 2.83
CA ARG A 101 12.72 6.74 4.04
C ARG A 101 14.03 6.03 3.73
N ASN A 102 14.10 5.35 2.58
CA ASN A 102 15.31 4.73 2.04
C ASN A 102 16.23 5.70 1.26
N GLY A 103 15.97 7.00 1.31
CA GLY A 103 16.87 8.03 0.80
C GLY A 103 16.62 8.46 -0.65
N ARG A 104 15.51 8.06 -1.28
CA ARG A 104 15.14 8.61 -2.59
C ARG A 104 14.82 10.11 -2.44
N PRO A 105 15.51 11.02 -3.15
CA PRO A 105 15.38 12.45 -2.93
C PRO A 105 14.20 13.09 -3.71
N ASP A 106 13.72 12.45 -4.77
CA ASP A 106 12.65 12.96 -5.63
C ASP A 106 11.29 12.32 -5.31
N SER A 107 10.20 13.09 -5.43
CA SER A 107 8.82 12.63 -5.21
C SER A 107 7.91 12.77 -6.44
N PHE A 108 8.47 13.14 -7.60
CA PHE A 108 7.69 13.39 -8.83
C PHE A 108 6.94 12.15 -9.33
N HIS A 109 7.48 10.95 -9.08
CA HIS A 109 6.83 9.68 -9.42
C HIS A 109 5.47 9.48 -8.72
N GLN A 110 5.25 10.14 -7.58
CA GLN A 110 4.00 10.05 -6.81
C GLN A 110 2.87 10.94 -7.37
N LYS A 111 3.18 11.79 -8.35
CA LYS A 111 2.27 12.82 -8.88
C LYS A 111 1.64 12.42 -10.23
N TRP A 112 1.62 11.13 -10.53
CA TRP A 112 1.04 10.60 -11.76
C TRP A 112 -0.27 9.88 -11.46
N ARG A 113 -1.28 10.17 -12.29
CA ARG A 113 -2.59 9.52 -12.26
C ARG A 113 -2.83 8.81 -13.60
N TRP A 114 -3.42 7.63 -13.55
CA TRP A 114 -3.86 6.93 -14.76
C TRP A 114 -5.19 7.53 -15.26
N GLN A 115 -5.26 7.84 -16.56
CA GLN A 115 -6.44 8.37 -17.22
C GLN A 115 -6.83 7.47 -18.39
N PRO A 116 -7.92 6.69 -18.28
CA PRO A 116 -8.50 5.99 -19.41
C PRO A 116 -8.94 6.96 -20.51
N ASP A 117 -8.83 6.54 -21.78
CA ASP A 117 -9.17 7.40 -22.91
C ASP A 117 -10.68 7.62 -23.06
N GLY A 118 -11.49 6.63 -22.67
CA GLY A 118 -12.93 6.61 -22.89
C GLY A 118 -13.79 7.07 -21.70
N CYS A 119 -13.21 7.28 -20.52
CA CYS A 119 -13.96 7.75 -19.35
C CYS A 119 -13.06 8.36 -18.27
N ASN A 120 -13.69 8.99 -17.29
CA ASN A 120 -13.03 9.39 -16.04
C ASN A 120 -13.26 8.34 -14.98
N LEU A 121 -12.19 7.92 -14.30
CA LEU A 121 -12.31 7.10 -13.10
C LEU A 121 -12.90 7.93 -11.96
N PRO A 122 -13.80 7.36 -11.14
CA PRO A 122 -14.27 8.03 -9.95
C PRO A 122 -13.11 8.32 -9.00
N TRP A 123 -13.21 9.44 -8.28
CA TRP A 123 -12.23 9.75 -7.25
C TRP A 123 -12.28 8.70 -6.13
N PHE A 124 -11.13 8.32 -5.60
CA PHE A 124 -11.04 7.35 -4.53
C PHE A 124 -11.61 7.92 -3.22
N ASP A 125 -12.57 7.22 -2.65
CA ASP A 125 -13.15 7.52 -1.34
C ASP A 125 -12.96 6.31 -0.41
N PRO A 126 -12.10 6.42 0.62
CA PRO A 126 -11.80 5.29 1.49
C PRO A 126 -13.01 4.85 2.33
N LEU A 127 -13.94 5.75 2.68
CA LEU A 127 -15.13 5.39 3.44
C LEU A 127 -16.09 4.55 2.59
N LYS A 128 -16.22 4.87 1.28
CA LYS A 128 -16.98 4.05 0.34
C LYS A 128 -16.43 2.64 0.25
N LEU A 129 -15.11 2.52 0.11
CA LEU A 129 -14.49 1.20 0.04
C LEU A 129 -14.70 0.41 1.33
N LEU A 130 -14.55 1.04 2.49
CA LEU A 130 -14.78 0.38 3.78
C LEU A 130 -16.24 -0.05 3.97
N ASP A 131 -17.21 0.75 3.52
CA ASP A 131 -18.62 0.38 3.49
C ASP A 131 -18.88 -0.82 2.57
N ILE A 132 -18.28 -0.83 1.37
CA ILE A 132 -18.35 -1.97 0.43
C ILE A 132 -17.77 -3.24 1.06
N LEU A 133 -16.67 -3.10 1.81
CA LEU A 133 -16.01 -4.19 2.51
C LEU A 133 -16.65 -4.55 3.85
N SER A 134 -17.71 -3.87 4.28
CA SER A 134 -18.32 -4.11 5.58
C SER A 134 -18.81 -5.56 5.72
N GLY A 135 -18.31 -6.27 6.73
CA GLY A 135 -18.57 -7.68 6.95
C GLY A 135 -17.90 -8.63 5.94
N LYS A 136 -16.92 -8.15 5.18
CA LYS A 136 -16.26 -8.90 4.10
C LYS A 136 -14.75 -9.06 4.30
N ARG A 137 -14.21 -10.05 3.61
CA ARG A 137 -12.77 -10.31 3.50
C ARG A 137 -12.29 -10.04 2.07
N LEU A 138 -11.35 -9.14 1.91
CA LEU A 138 -10.61 -8.90 0.66
C LEU A 138 -9.21 -9.50 0.81
N MET A 139 -8.85 -10.46 -0.05
CA MET A 139 -7.55 -11.12 0.00
C MET A 139 -6.77 -10.96 -1.31
N PHE A 140 -5.56 -10.43 -1.18
CA PHE A 140 -4.53 -10.33 -2.21
C PHE A 140 -3.64 -11.59 -2.15
N ILE A 141 -3.54 -12.34 -3.24
CA ILE A 141 -2.85 -13.64 -3.29
C ILE A 141 -1.81 -13.59 -4.41
N GLY A 142 -0.54 -13.79 -4.07
CA GLY A 142 0.51 -13.75 -5.09
C GLY A 142 1.91 -13.58 -4.53
N ASP A 143 2.75 -12.93 -5.33
CA ASP A 143 4.14 -12.67 -5.00
C ASP A 143 4.37 -11.29 -4.34
N SER A 144 5.64 -10.84 -4.30
CA SER A 144 6.02 -9.54 -3.76
C SER A 144 5.33 -8.34 -4.41
N ILE A 145 4.97 -8.43 -5.70
CA ILE A 145 4.23 -7.39 -6.41
C ILE A 145 2.83 -7.26 -5.81
N GLN A 146 2.18 -8.40 -5.57
CA GLN A 146 0.85 -8.44 -4.96
C GLN A 146 0.85 -7.96 -3.51
N ARG A 147 1.91 -8.24 -2.74
CA ARG A 147 2.11 -7.64 -1.41
C ARG A 147 2.19 -6.11 -1.47
N GLY A 148 2.84 -5.56 -2.50
CA GLY A 148 2.86 -4.10 -2.73
C GLY A 148 1.47 -3.51 -2.99
N GLN A 149 0.61 -4.22 -3.73
CA GLN A 149 -0.79 -3.80 -3.93
C GLN A 149 -1.60 -3.85 -2.62
N PHE A 150 -1.41 -4.89 -1.82
CA PHE A 150 -1.99 -5.00 -0.49
C PHE A 150 -1.58 -3.83 0.42
N GLU A 151 -0.28 -3.55 0.55
CA GLU A 151 0.23 -2.45 1.38
C GLU A 151 -0.36 -1.10 0.91
N SER A 152 -0.42 -0.87 -0.41
CA SER A 152 -1.05 0.32 -0.99
C SER A 152 -2.53 0.42 -0.61
N MET A 153 -3.29 -0.67 -0.71
CA MET A 153 -4.71 -0.70 -0.34
C MET A 153 -4.92 -0.36 1.13
N VAL A 154 -4.12 -0.94 2.03
CA VAL A 154 -4.15 -0.63 3.47
C VAL A 154 -3.86 0.85 3.69
N CYS A 155 -2.81 1.40 3.07
CA CYS A 155 -2.45 2.80 3.24
C CYS A 155 -3.50 3.78 2.71
N MET A 156 -4.23 3.40 1.65
CA MET A 156 -5.33 4.21 1.11
C MET A 156 -6.52 4.32 2.08
N VAL A 157 -6.78 3.32 2.93
CA VAL A 157 -7.95 3.31 3.83
C VAL A 157 -7.64 3.61 5.29
N GLN A 158 -6.42 3.35 5.76
CA GLN A 158 -6.14 3.33 7.19
C GLN A 158 -6.31 4.69 7.90
N SER A 159 -6.14 5.80 7.17
CA SER A 159 -6.15 7.16 7.73
C SER A 159 -7.53 7.61 8.18
N VAL A 160 -8.59 7.05 7.60
CA VAL A 160 -9.98 7.36 7.99
C VAL A 160 -10.52 6.44 9.09
N ILE A 161 -9.73 5.46 9.52
CA ILE A 161 -10.08 4.56 10.62
C ILE A 161 -9.42 5.07 11.91
N PRO A 162 -10.20 5.35 12.98
CA PRO A 162 -9.65 5.83 14.24
C PRO A 162 -8.60 4.89 14.84
N GLU A 163 -7.66 5.46 15.58
CA GLU A 163 -6.69 4.69 16.37
C GLU A 163 -7.41 3.76 17.36
N GLY A 164 -6.89 2.55 17.54
CA GLY A 164 -7.55 1.50 18.34
C GLY A 164 -8.77 0.84 17.69
N LYS A 165 -9.20 1.28 16.49
CA LYS A 165 -10.25 0.63 15.68
C LYS A 165 -9.70 -0.10 14.45
N LYS A 166 -8.38 -0.23 14.37
CA LYS A 166 -7.66 -0.99 13.35
C LYS A 166 -6.60 -1.87 13.98
N SER A 167 -6.36 -3.04 13.40
CA SER A 167 -5.31 -3.96 13.83
C SER A 167 -4.56 -4.52 12.63
N PHE A 168 -3.29 -4.88 12.83
CA PHE A 168 -2.45 -5.50 11.80
C PHE A 168 -1.72 -6.69 12.41
N GLN A 169 -1.82 -7.85 11.77
CA GLN A 169 -1.25 -9.10 12.25
C GLN A 169 -0.50 -9.81 11.12
N THR A 170 0.70 -10.28 11.39
CA THR A 170 1.47 -11.13 10.48
C THR A 170 1.47 -12.55 11.04
N ILE A 171 0.80 -13.46 10.32
CA ILE A 171 0.69 -14.88 10.66
C ILE A 171 1.10 -15.65 9.39
N PRO A 172 2.39 -15.97 9.20
CA PRO A 172 2.87 -16.59 7.96
C PRO A 172 2.01 -17.80 7.56
N PRO A 173 1.59 -17.90 6.27
CA PRO A 173 2.00 -17.07 5.12
C PRO A 173 1.21 -15.76 4.91
N MET A 174 0.44 -15.30 5.89
CA MET A 174 -0.52 -14.20 5.78
C MET A 174 -0.11 -12.91 6.49
N GLU A 175 -0.59 -11.80 5.97
CA GLU A 175 -0.66 -10.49 6.63
C GLU A 175 -2.12 -10.01 6.61
N ILE A 176 -2.63 -9.56 7.76
CA ILE A 176 -4.06 -9.28 7.95
C ILE A 176 -4.20 -7.90 8.57
N PHE A 177 -4.79 -6.97 7.83
CA PHE A 177 -5.26 -5.68 8.33
C PHE A 177 -6.76 -5.76 8.59
N LYS A 178 -7.21 -5.41 9.80
CA LYS A 178 -8.63 -5.37 10.16
C LYS A 178 -9.09 -3.95 10.44
N ALA A 179 -10.25 -3.60 9.89
CA ALA A 179 -11.02 -2.43 10.24
C ALA A 179 -12.18 -2.87 11.16
N GLU A 180 -11.99 -2.76 12.47
CA GLU A 180 -12.83 -3.41 13.49
C GLU A 180 -14.28 -2.94 13.43
N GLU A 181 -14.50 -1.64 13.21
CA GLU A 181 -15.86 -1.10 13.11
C GLU A 181 -16.58 -1.70 11.89
N TYR A 182 -15.91 -1.80 10.75
CA TYR A 182 -16.52 -2.35 9.53
C TYR A 182 -16.65 -3.87 9.57
N ASN A 183 -16.09 -4.55 10.59
CA ASN A 183 -15.93 -6.00 10.61
C ASN A 183 -15.35 -6.50 9.26
N ALA A 184 -14.35 -5.75 8.75
CA ALA A 184 -13.78 -5.95 7.44
C ALA A 184 -12.29 -6.26 7.55
N SER A 185 -11.79 -7.10 6.65
CA SER A 185 -10.35 -7.37 6.54
C SER A 185 -9.83 -7.15 5.13
N ILE A 186 -8.61 -6.63 5.07
CA ILE A 186 -7.77 -6.58 3.89
C ILE A 186 -6.59 -7.49 4.22
N GLU A 187 -6.37 -8.51 3.40
CA GLU A 187 -5.48 -9.63 3.68
C GLU A 187 -4.49 -9.81 2.53
N PHE A 188 -3.27 -10.22 2.85
CA PHE A 188 -2.30 -10.73 1.89
C PHE A 188 -1.97 -12.18 2.22
N TYR A 189 -1.87 -13.02 1.19
CA TYR A 189 -1.46 -14.42 1.29
C TYR A 189 -0.30 -14.68 0.33
N TRP A 190 0.83 -15.11 0.87
CA TRP A 190 2.01 -15.46 0.07
C TRP A 190 1.78 -16.75 -0.71
N ALA A 191 1.69 -16.64 -2.03
CA ALA A 191 1.49 -17.74 -2.97
C ALA A 191 2.12 -17.37 -4.32
N PRO A 192 3.47 -17.32 -4.42
CA PRO A 192 4.15 -16.67 -5.54
C PRO A 192 3.88 -17.34 -6.90
N PHE A 193 3.53 -18.62 -6.90
CA PHE A 193 3.14 -19.39 -8.08
C PHE A 193 1.64 -19.74 -8.12
N ILE A 194 0.86 -19.33 -7.11
CA ILE A 194 -0.54 -19.71 -6.85
C ILE A 194 -0.73 -21.20 -6.56
N VAL A 195 -0.13 -22.08 -7.36
CA VAL A 195 -0.02 -23.51 -7.12
C VAL A 195 1.07 -23.81 -6.09
N GLU A 196 1.07 -25.04 -5.59
CA GLU A 196 2.05 -25.50 -4.60
C GLU A 196 3.47 -25.43 -5.15
N SER A 197 4.38 -24.98 -4.28
CA SER A 197 5.79 -24.86 -4.61
C SER A 197 6.68 -25.02 -3.38
N ILE A 198 7.96 -25.30 -3.59
CA ILE A 198 8.95 -25.27 -2.51
C ILE A 198 9.24 -23.84 -2.00
N SER A 199 8.55 -22.83 -2.55
CA SER A 199 8.70 -21.42 -2.24
C SER A 199 7.53 -20.81 -1.46
N ASP A 200 6.59 -21.64 -0.99
CA ASP A 200 5.35 -21.18 -0.33
C ASP A 200 5.58 -20.71 1.12
N HIS A 201 6.78 -20.88 1.67
CA HIS A 201 7.11 -20.34 2.99
C HIS A 201 7.46 -18.84 2.86
N ALA A 202 6.61 -17.93 3.35
CA ALA A 202 6.76 -16.48 3.15
C ALA A 202 8.15 -15.88 3.51
N THR A 203 8.82 -16.40 4.55
CA THR A 203 10.12 -15.89 5.02
C THR A 203 11.33 -16.81 4.79
N ASN A 204 11.14 -18.13 4.82
CA ASN A 204 12.22 -19.13 4.73
C ASN A 204 12.01 -20.02 3.49
N HIS A 205 12.25 -19.45 2.31
CA HIS A 205 12.13 -20.15 1.03
C HIS A 205 13.38 -20.00 0.16
N THR A 206 13.57 -20.94 -0.76
CA THR A 206 14.65 -20.88 -1.73
C THR A 206 14.28 -19.99 -2.91
N VAL A 207 14.96 -18.84 -3.05
CA VAL A 207 14.71 -17.90 -4.16
C VAL A 207 15.32 -18.38 -5.48
N LEU A 208 16.47 -19.08 -5.42
CA LEU A 208 17.25 -19.49 -6.59
C LEU A 208 16.75 -20.78 -7.24
N LYS A 209 16.29 -21.73 -6.42
CA LYS A 209 15.73 -23.01 -6.88
C LYS A 209 14.23 -22.95 -6.70
N ARG A 210 13.49 -23.04 -7.81
CA ARG A 210 12.03 -23.01 -7.82
C ARG A 210 11.54 -24.35 -8.36
N LEU A 211 10.61 -24.97 -7.65
CA LEU A 211 9.95 -26.21 -8.05
C LEU A 211 8.46 -26.03 -7.81
N VAL A 212 7.68 -26.25 -8.87
CA VAL A 212 6.26 -25.94 -8.92
C VAL A 212 5.47 -27.19 -9.32
N TYR A 213 4.34 -27.41 -8.66
CA TYR A 213 3.44 -28.54 -8.88
C TYR A 213 2.14 -28.03 -9.54
N LEU A 214 2.09 -28.02 -10.88
CA LEU A 214 1.00 -27.37 -11.63
C LEU A 214 -0.40 -27.94 -11.34
N ASP A 215 -0.47 -29.23 -10.99
CA ASP A 215 -1.73 -29.92 -10.70
C ASP A 215 -2.15 -29.84 -9.22
N SER A 216 -1.41 -29.09 -8.38
CA SER A 216 -1.65 -29.03 -6.94
C SER A 216 -1.88 -27.60 -6.45
N ILE A 217 -3.11 -27.32 -6.02
CA ILE A 217 -3.52 -26.04 -5.39
C ILE A 217 -4.25 -26.26 -4.06
N THR A 218 -4.58 -27.50 -3.74
CA THR A 218 -5.57 -27.86 -2.72
C THR A 218 -5.18 -27.40 -1.33
N ASN A 219 -3.89 -27.41 -0.96
CA ASN A 219 -3.51 -27.01 0.38
C ASN A 219 -3.57 -25.49 0.58
N GLN A 220 -3.17 -24.71 -0.41
CA GLN A 220 -3.28 -23.24 -0.35
C GLN A 220 -4.74 -22.79 -0.48
N GLY A 221 -5.50 -23.40 -1.40
CA GLY A 221 -6.89 -23.06 -1.67
C GLY A 221 -7.82 -23.17 -0.46
N LYS A 222 -7.51 -24.03 0.51
CA LYS A 222 -8.25 -24.13 1.78
C LYS A 222 -8.23 -22.81 2.57
N SER A 223 -7.14 -22.06 2.54
CA SER A 223 -7.02 -20.78 3.24
C SER A 223 -7.85 -19.67 2.59
N TRP A 224 -8.21 -19.82 1.32
CA TRP A 224 -8.96 -18.83 0.54
C TRP A 224 -10.47 -19.06 0.58
N GLN A 225 -10.91 -20.21 1.11
CA GLN A 225 -12.32 -20.53 1.24
C GLN A 225 -13.02 -19.51 2.15
N GLY A 226 -14.21 -19.07 1.73
CA GLY A 226 -15.02 -18.11 2.45
C GLY A 226 -14.48 -16.67 2.43
N VAL A 227 -13.53 -16.36 1.56
CA VAL A 227 -13.14 -14.97 1.25
C VAL A 227 -14.14 -14.39 0.24
N ASP A 228 -14.62 -13.16 0.47
CA ASP A 228 -15.61 -12.51 -0.39
C ASP A 228 -15.02 -11.98 -1.70
N MET A 229 -13.78 -11.49 -1.65
CA MET A 229 -13.09 -10.89 -2.79
C MET A 229 -11.64 -11.38 -2.86
N LEU A 230 -11.28 -11.99 -3.99
CA LEU A 230 -9.95 -12.54 -4.23
C LEU A 230 -9.28 -11.78 -5.37
N VAL A 231 -8.06 -11.31 -5.15
CA VAL A 231 -7.23 -10.66 -6.17
C VAL A 231 -5.97 -11.49 -6.33
N PHE A 232 -5.81 -12.12 -7.49
CA PHE A 232 -4.67 -12.98 -7.80
C PHE A 232 -3.65 -12.25 -8.67
N GLU A 233 -2.37 -12.48 -8.40
CA GLU A 233 -1.26 -12.11 -9.25
C GLU A 233 -0.15 -13.16 -9.15
N SER A 234 0.50 -13.47 -10.27
CA SER A 234 1.68 -14.34 -10.29
C SER A 234 2.45 -14.12 -11.58
N TYR A 235 3.59 -13.43 -11.48
CA TYR A 235 4.40 -13.10 -12.66
C TYR A 235 5.90 -13.07 -12.40
N ALA A 236 6.37 -12.26 -11.44
CA ALA A 236 7.81 -12.00 -11.29
C ALA A 236 8.59 -13.29 -11.00
N TRP A 237 7.93 -14.22 -10.32
CA TRP A 237 8.49 -15.51 -9.97
C TRP A 237 8.60 -16.51 -11.13
N TRP A 238 7.81 -16.32 -12.17
CA TRP A 238 7.96 -17.07 -13.41
C TRP A 238 9.16 -16.54 -14.21
N MET A 239 9.34 -15.22 -14.25
CA MET A 239 10.27 -14.52 -15.15
C MET A 239 11.77 -14.67 -14.85
N TYR A 240 12.15 -15.32 -13.76
CA TYR A 240 13.55 -15.52 -13.38
C TYR A 240 14.37 -16.32 -14.42
N TRP A 241 13.70 -16.97 -15.38
CA TRP A 241 14.34 -17.62 -16.52
C TRP A 241 15.11 -16.67 -17.46
N LEU A 242 14.77 -15.37 -17.51
CA LEU A 242 15.36 -14.43 -18.49
C LEU A 242 16.59 -13.67 -18.00
N SER A 243 16.77 -13.51 -16.70
CA SER A 243 17.81 -12.62 -16.15
C SER A 243 19.10 -13.32 -15.76
N ALA A 244 19.11 -14.65 -15.59
CA ALA A 244 20.26 -15.39 -15.04
C ALA A 244 20.91 -16.40 -16.00
N GLY A 245 20.40 -16.58 -17.23
CA GLY A 245 21.01 -17.47 -18.23
C GLY A 245 20.96 -18.98 -17.91
N THR A 246 20.34 -19.40 -16.80
CA THR A 246 20.15 -20.81 -16.44
C THR A 246 18.72 -21.11 -15.96
N PRO A 247 18.12 -22.25 -16.34
CA PRO A 247 16.73 -22.55 -16.04
C PRO A 247 16.59 -23.12 -14.62
N HIS A 248 15.81 -22.48 -13.76
CA HIS A 248 15.56 -23.02 -12.41
C HIS A 248 14.12 -22.93 -11.90
N VAL A 249 13.12 -22.71 -12.77
CA VAL A 249 11.74 -23.12 -12.45
C VAL A 249 11.55 -24.52 -12.99
N LEU A 250 11.66 -25.51 -12.10
CA LEU A 250 11.37 -26.89 -12.41
C LEU A 250 9.86 -27.08 -12.28
N VAL A 251 9.26 -27.63 -13.34
CA VAL A 251 7.87 -28.06 -13.32
C VAL A 251 7.86 -29.56 -13.07
N GLN A 252 7.17 -29.98 -12.02
CA GLN A 252 6.92 -31.40 -11.77
C GLN A 252 5.46 -31.70 -12.07
N ASN A 253 5.23 -32.33 -13.22
CA ASN A 253 3.94 -32.95 -13.52
C ASN A 253 3.79 -34.21 -12.66
N CYS A 254 2.61 -34.42 -12.09
CA CYS A 254 2.32 -35.71 -11.46
C CYS A 254 2.28 -36.81 -12.55
N PRO A 255 2.74 -38.04 -12.28
CA PRO A 255 2.40 -39.18 -13.12
C PRO A 255 0.87 -39.28 -13.15
N SER A 256 0.30 -39.36 -14.35
CA SER A 256 -1.12 -39.60 -14.58
C SER A 256 -1.53 -40.96 -14.03
N HIS A 257 -1.83 -41.04 -12.74
CA HIS A 257 -2.45 -42.19 -12.09
C HIS A 257 -3.79 -41.77 -11.49
N TYR A 258 -4.73 -41.43 -12.38
CA TYR A 258 -6.15 -41.55 -12.11
C TYR A 258 -6.76 -42.41 -13.23
N GLU A 259 -6.46 -43.71 -13.23
CA GLU A 259 -7.41 -44.69 -13.73
C GLU A 259 -8.49 -44.82 -12.66
N LEU A 260 -9.63 -44.16 -12.90
CA LEU A 260 -10.85 -44.37 -12.14
C LEU A 260 -11.33 -45.81 -12.41
N LYS A 261 -11.37 -46.64 -11.37
CA LYS A 261 -12.31 -47.76 -11.24
C LYS A 261 -13.35 -47.38 -10.19
#